data_AF-K1SCM5-F1
#
_entry.id   AF-K1SCM5-F1
#
_cell.length_a   1.000
_cell.length_b   1.000
_cell.length_c   1.000
_cell.angle_alpha   90.00
_cell.angle_beta   90.00
_cell.angle_gamma   90.00
#
_symmetry.space_group_name_H-M   'P 1'
#
loop_
_entity.id
_entity.type
_entity.pdbx_description
1 polymer ?
#
loop_
_entity_poly.entity_id
_entity_poly.type
_entity_poly.pdbx_seq_one_letter_code
_entity_poly.pdbx_strand_id
1 'polypeptide(L)'
;GFMRNGNKFDGSQLLVQKIFRANGYQTALIGKWHLVTKPTGFDYWTILNDQGEYYNPDFITENDTVRIDGYVTDIITEKTIDWLEHRDRNKPFFMMMNHKAVHRNWWPAERHYHLYDNVDFPVPANYFDNYEGRKAAQKQKMNIYRDMYEGHDLKMNVAKGSDSLRFDPWKHLNRRMTPEQWKRFNDNYREKNNSL
;
A
#
# COMPACT_ATOMS: atom_id res chain seq x y z
N GLY A 1 1.10 -10.83 -20.42
CA GLY A 1 1.04 -11.04 -18.94
C GLY A 1 2.14 -10.27 -18.22
N PHE A 2 2.15 -10.30 -16.88
CA PHE A 2 3.19 -9.70 -16.03
C PHE A 2 3.71 -10.77 -15.05
N MET A 3 4.90 -11.31 -15.29
CA MET A 3 5.35 -12.55 -14.64
C MET A 3 5.95 -12.33 -13.25
N ARG A 4 6.69 -11.24 -13.06
CA ARG A 4 7.29 -10.87 -11.77
C ARG A 4 7.54 -9.38 -11.68
N ASN A 5 7.67 -8.87 -10.45
CA ASN A 5 8.10 -7.50 -10.21
C ASN A 5 9.46 -7.23 -10.88
N GLY A 6 9.63 -6.00 -11.38
CA GLY A 6 10.80 -5.60 -12.16
C GLY A 6 10.68 -5.82 -13.67
N ASN A 7 9.63 -6.50 -14.15
CA ASN A 7 9.28 -6.48 -15.56
C ASN A 7 8.57 -5.17 -15.95
N LYS A 8 8.48 -4.88 -17.24
CA LYS A 8 7.65 -3.81 -17.80
C LYS A 8 6.42 -4.44 -18.46
N PHE A 9 5.24 -3.94 -18.14
CA PHE A 9 4.01 -4.48 -18.72
C PHE A 9 3.77 -3.95 -20.13
N ASP A 10 3.53 -4.87 -21.05
CA ASP A 10 3.14 -4.55 -22.42
C ASP A 10 1.68 -4.09 -22.46
N GLY A 11 1.47 -2.77 -22.47
CA GLY A 11 0.13 -2.18 -22.55
C GLY A 11 -0.55 -2.35 -23.91
N SER A 12 0.07 -2.95 -24.92
CA SER A 12 -0.52 -3.16 -26.26
C SER A 12 -1.43 -4.38 -26.32
N GLN A 13 -1.21 -5.38 -25.45
CA GLN A 13 -2.00 -6.62 -25.40
C GLN A 13 -3.50 -6.38 -25.18
N LEU A 14 -4.32 -7.39 -25.41
CA LEU A 14 -5.75 -7.35 -25.09
C LEU A 14 -5.93 -7.26 -23.57
N LEU A 15 -6.69 -6.26 -23.11
CA LEU A 15 -6.92 -6.00 -21.70
C LEU A 15 -8.41 -5.78 -21.45
N VAL A 16 -8.91 -6.21 -20.30
CA VAL A 16 -10.33 -6.18 -19.94
C VAL A 16 -10.93 -4.77 -20.04
N GLN A 17 -10.20 -3.75 -19.58
CA GLN A 17 -10.65 -2.35 -19.66
C GLN A 17 -10.79 -1.87 -21.11
N LYS A 18 -9.94 -2.34 -22.04
CA LYS A 18 -10.06 -1.98 -23.46
C LYS A 18 -11.32 -2.56 -24.07
N ILE A 19 -11.70 -3.79 -23.67
CA ILE A 19 -12.94 -4.44 -24.11
C ILE A 19 -14.14 -3.64 -23.60
N PHE A 20 -14.18 -3.30 -22.31
CA PHE A 20 -15.26 -2.49 -21.75
C PHE A 20 -15.38 -1.13 -22.43
N ARG A 21 -14.26 -0.42 -22.58
CA ARG A 21 -14.22 0.88 -23.25
C ARG A 21 -14.75 0.81 -24.68
N ALA A 22 -14.34 -0.21 -25.44
CA ALA A 22 -14.81 -0.42 -26.82
C ALA A 22 -16.33 -0.73 -26.89
N ASN A 23 -16.94 -1.16 -25.80
CA ASN A 23 -18.37 -1.48 -25.70
C ASN A 23 -19.18 -0.39 -24.97
N GLY A 24 -18.68 0.85 -24.95
CA GLY A 24 -19.43 2.02 -24.47
C GLY A 24 -19.40 2.24 -22.95
N TYR A 25 -18.56 1.51 -22.21
CA TYR A 25 -18.37 1.75 -20.78
C TYR A 25 -17.40 2.92 -20.56
N GLN A 26 -17.66 3.70 -19.51
CA GLN A 26 -16.65 4.60 -18.93
C GLN A 26 -15.67 3.78 -18.10
N THR A 27 -14.38 4.01 -18.28
CA THR A 27 -13.33 3.18 -17.68
C THR A 27 -12.39 3.98 -16.79
N ALA A 28 -12.18 3.52 -15.56
CA ALA A 28 -11.31 4.19 -14.59
C ALA A 28 -10.34 3.25 -13.86
N LEU A 29 -9.15 3.76 -13.53
CA LEU A 29 -8.18 3.13 -12.63
C LEU A 29 -7.74 4.10 -11.54
N ILE A 30 -7.93 3.73 -10.28
CA ILE A 30 -7.60 4.58 -9.12
C ILE A 30 -6.81 3.75 -8.11
N GLY A 31 -5.60 4.22 -7.78
CA GLY A 31 -4.75 3.61 -6.76
C GLY A 31 -3.58 2.78 -7.32
N LYS A 32 -3.29 1.62 -6.75
CA LYS A 32 -2.09 0.86 -7.07
C LYS A 32 -2.15 0.28 -8.49
N TRP A 33 -1.14 0.60 -9.29
CA TRP A 33 -0.92 0.02 -10.62
C TRP A 33 0.26 -0.93 -10.63
N HIS A 34 1.46 -0.41 -10.32
CA HIS A 34 2.68 -1.19 -10.13
C HIS A 34 3.10 -2.08 -11.32
N LEU A 35 2.70 -1.72 -12.54
CA LEU A 35 3.08 -2.42 -13.78
C LEU A 35 4.14 -1.67 -14.61
N VAL A 36 4.78 -0.67 -14.00
CA VAL A 36 5.87 0.19 -14.53
C VAL A 36 5.46 1.13 -15.67
N THR A 37 4.63 0.69 -16.61
CA THR A 37 4.17 1.52 -17.74
C THR A 37 2.94 2.36 -17.37
N LYS A 38 2.69 3.44 -18.12
CA LYS A 38 1.42 4.19 -17.99
C LYS A 38 0.24 3.26 -18.32
N PRO A 39 -0.89 3.36 -17.59
CA PRO A 39 -2.09 2.58 -17.89
C PRO A 39 -2.58 2.83 -19.32
N THR A 40 -3.12 1.80 -19.97
CA THR A 40 -3.74 1.93 -21.30
C THR A 40 -5.17 1.41 -21.27
N GLY A 41 -6.04 1.97 -22.11
CA GLY A 41 -7.42 1.52 -22.24
C GLY A 41 -8.37 2.01 -21.15
N PHE A 42 -7.96 2.98 -20.32
CA PHE A 42 -8.83 3.70 -19.39
C PHE A 42 -9.16 5.09 -19.95
N ASP A 43 -10.36 5.59 -19.67
CA ASP A 43 -10.74 6.98 -19.93
C ASP A 43 -10.17 7.92 -18.86
N TYR A 44 -10.03 7.41 -17.63
CA TYR A 44 -9.43 8.12 -16.50
C TYR A 44 -8.48 7.22 -15.73
N TRP A 45 -7.34 7.75 -15.30
CA TRP A 45 -6.52 7.05 -14.32
C TRP A 45 -5.74 8.02 -13.43
N THR A 46 -5.57 7.61 -12.18
CA THR A 46 -4.65 8.22 -11.22
C THR A 46 -4.06 7.09 -10.38
N ILE A 47 -2.75 6.94 -10.43
CA ILE A 47 -2.07 5.75 -9.90
C ILE A 47 -1.02 6.10 -8.87
N LEU A 48 -0.80 5.23 -7.90
CA LEU A 48 0.31 5.40 -6.95
C LEU A 48 1.65 5.29 -7.68
N ASN A 49 2.61 6.15 -7.30
CA ASN A 49 3.98 6.01 -7.73
C ASN A 49 4.61 4.75 -7.13
N ASP A 50 5.18 3.89 -7.97
CA ASP A 50 5.80 2.61 -7.60
C ASP A 50 4.94 1.76 -6.64
N GLN A 51 5.42 1.43 -5.43
CA GLN A 51 4.70 0.65 -4.41
C GLN A 51 3.65 1.49 -3.64
N GLY A 52 3.66 2.80 -3.84
CA GLY A 52 2.94 3.82 -3.07
C GLY A 52 3.41 3.93 -1.62
N GLU A 53 2.98 4.99 -0.95
CA GLU A 53 3.21 5.23 0.47
C GLU A 53 1.90 5.17 1.27
N TYR A 54 1.97 4.86 2.56
CA TYR A 54 0.76 4.84 3.40
C TYR A 54 0.30 6.25 3.76
N TYR A 55 1.25 7.13 4.05
CA TYR A 55 1.02 8.51 4.42
C TYR A 55 1.53 9.43 3.33
N ASN A 56 0.74 10.47 3.07
CA ASN A 56 0.99 11.53 2.11
C ASN A 56 1.55 10.99 0.77
N PRO A 57 0.88 10.06 0.07
CA PRO A 57 1.40 9.38 -1.11
C PRO A 57 1.58 10.28 -2.34
N ASP A 58 2.46 9.88 -3.26
CA ASP A 58 2.55 10.48 -4.60
C ASP A 58 1.64 9.72 -5.58
N PHE A 59 0.81 10.46 -6.32
CA PHE A 59 -0.05 9.95 -7.39
C PHE A 59 0.41 10.47 -8.75
N ILE A 60 0.66 9.56 -9.68
CA ILE A 60 0.90 9.85 -11.08
C ILE A 60 -0.45 10.00 -11.80
N THR A 61 -0.58 11.06 -12.58
CA THR A 61 -1.70 11.35 -13.48
C THR A 61 -1.19 11.42 -14.92
N GLU A 62 -2.09 11.69 -15.88
CA GLU A 62 -1.70 11.86 -17.28
C GLU A 62 -0.60 12.92 -17.47
N ASN A 63 -0.68 14.01 -16.70
CA ASN A 63 0.11 15.23 -16.87
C ASN A 63 1.24 15.39 -15.84
N ASP A 64 0.99 15.03 -14.57
CA ASP A 64 1.92 15.33 -13.48
C ASP A 64 1.88 14.26 -12.37
N THR A 65 2.88 14.29 -11.49
CA THR A 65 2.90 13.54 -10.23
C THR A 65 2.64 14.49 -9.07
N VAL A 66 1.56 14.24 -8.34
CA VAL A 66 1.12 15.10 -7.23
C VAL A 66 1.22 14.36 -5.91
N ARG A 67 1.75 15.04 -4.89
CA ARG A 67 1.65 14.58 -3.51
C ARG A 67 0.31 14.96 -2.93
N ILE A 68 -0.32 14.04 -2.20
CA ILE A 68 -1.60 14.29 -1.54
C ILE A 68 -1.45 13.96 -0.08
N ASP A 69 -1.67 14.95 0.79
CA ASP A 69 -1.61 14.76 2.23
C ASP A 69 -2.80 13.93 2.74
N GLY A 70 -2.54 13.01 3.66
CA GLY A 70 -3.54 12.11 4.23
C GLY A 70 -3.10 10.64 4.22
N TYR A 71 -4.07 9.75 4.44
CA TYR A 71 -3.85 8.30 4.43
C TYR A 71 -4.30 7.69 3.11
N VAL A 72 -3.44 6.91 2.47
CA VAL A 72 -3.63 6.42 1.09
C VAL A 72 -4.94 5.64 0.87
N THR A 73 -5.41 4.90 1.88
CA THR A 73 -6.65 4.14 1.77
C THR A 73 -7.84 5.08 1.69
N ASP A 74 -7.82 6.16 2.46
CA ASP A 74 -8.88 7.16 2.49
C ASP A 74 -8.85 7.96 1.17
N ILE A 75 -7.66 8.42 0.76
CA ILE A 75 -7.46 9.17 -0.49
C ILE A 75 -7.94 8.38 -1.72
N ILE A 76 -7.65 7.08 -1.81
CA ILE A 76 -8.12 6.24 -2.93
C ILE A 76 -9.64 6.14 -2.93
N THR A 77 -10.26 5.97 -1.76
CA THR A 77 -11.71 5.91 -1.62
C THR A 77 -12.36 7.23 -2.00
N GLU A 78 -11.85 8.35 -1.51
CA GLU A 78 -12.35 9.70 -1.83
C GLU A 78 -12.27 9.98 -3.33
N LYS A 79 -11.13 9.69 -3.98
CA LYS A 79 -10.98 9.80 -5.44
C LYS A 79 -11.95 8.91 -6.20
N THR A 80 -12.24 7.73 -5.66
CA THR A 80 -13.19 6.79 -6.26
C THR A 80 -14.61 7.32 -6.19
N ILE A 81 -15.03 7.82 -5.02
CA ILE A 81 -16.33 8.46 -4.83
C ILE A 81 -16.46 9.67 -5.76
N ASP A 82 -15.46 10.55 -5.78
CA ASP A 82 -15.42 11.73 -6.65
C ASP A 82 -15.62 11.36 -8.12
N TRP A 83 -14.90 10.34 -8.63
CA TRP A 83 -15.10 9.88 -10.01
C TRP A 83 -16.51 9.33 -10.24
N LEU A 84 -17.05 8.56 -9.31
CA LEU A 84 -18.40 7.99 -9.41
C LEU A 84 -19.48 9.08 -9.44
N GLU A 85 -19.28 10.16 -8.69
CA GLU A 85 -20.19 11.30 -8.63
C GLU A 85 -20.21 12.10 -9.94
N HIS A 86 -19.04 12.26 -10.58
CA HIS A 86 -18.86 13.12 -11.76
C HIS A 86 -18.94 12.39 -13.11
N ARG A 87 -18.92 11.04 -13.15
CA ARG A 87 -19.07 10.30 -14.42
C ARG A 87 -20.44 10.53 -15.06
N ASP A 88 -20.55 10.27 -16.37
CA ASP A 88 -21.84 10.25 -17.07
C ASP A 88 -22.71 9.08 -16.56
N ARG A 89 -23.84 9.39 -15.91
CA ARG A 89 -24.73 8.37 -15.34
C ARG A 89 -25.56 7.62 -16.40
N ASN A 90 -25.59 8.10 -17.64
CA ASN A 90 -26.27 7.43 -18.75
C ASN A 90 -25.42 6.32 -19.39
N LYS A 91 -24.15 6.19 -19.01
CA LYS A 91 -23.25 5.13 -19.48
C LYS A 91 -22.93 4.14 -18.36
N PRO A 92 -22.80 2.84 -18.68
CA PRO A 92 -22.26 1.89 -17.73
C PRO A 92 -20.78 2.22 -17.45
N PHE A 93 -20.23 1.66 -16.36
CA PHE A 93 -18.83 1.88 -16.00
C PHE A 93 -18.10 0.60 -15.60
N PHE A 94 -16.80 0.60 -15.82
CA PHE A 94 -15.86 -0.39 -15.30
C PHE A 94 -14.75 0.36 -14.58
N MET A 95 -14.55 0.08 -13.29
CA MET A 95 -13.52 0.73 -12.49
C MET A 95 -12.64 -0.31 -11.81
N MET A 96 -11.34 -0.04 -11.79
CA MET A 96 -10.37 -0.70 -10.92
C MET A 96 -10.00 0.23 -9.77
N MET A 97 -10.52 -0.05 -8.57
CA MET A 97 -10.18 0.62 -7.31
C MET A 97 -9.17 -0.26 -6.56
N ASN A 98 -7.89 0.09 -6.64
CA ASN A 98 -6.80 -0.76 -6.15
C ASN A 98 -6.14 -0.13 -4.93
N HIS A 99 -6.46 -0.60 -3.72
CA HIS A 99 -5.78 -0.12 -2.53
C HIS A 99 -4.30 -0.55 -2.43
N LYS A 100 -3.49 0.24 -1.71
CA LYS A 100 -2.16 -0.18 -1.24
C LYS A 100 -2.25 -1.16 -0.08
N ALA A 101 -3.17 -0.92 0.85
CA ALA A 101 -3.31 -1.71 2.06
C ALA A 101 -3.71 -3.15 1.72
N VAL A 102 -3.20 -4.18 2.39
CA VAL A 102 -2.32 -4.16 3.58
C VAL A 102 -0.87 -4.52 3.25
N HIS A 103 -0.30 -4.00 2.15
CA HIS A 103 1.09 -4.29 1.78
C HIS A 103 2.10 -3.92 2.89
N ARG A 104 3.23 -4.66 2.99
CA ARG A 104 4.34 -4.30 3.89
C ARG A 104 4.70 -2.82 3.69
N ASN A 105 4.81 -2.03 4.75
CA ASN A 105 5.15 -2.36 6.13
C ASN A 105 4.04 -2.17 7.17
N TRP A 106 2.77 -2.24 6.75
CA TRP A 106 1.62 -2.22 7.66
C TRP A 106 1.59 -0.99 8.58
N TRP A 107 1.72 0.20 8.00
CA TRP A 107 1.52 1.44 8.74
C TRP A 107 0.01 1.74 8.76
N PRO A 108 -0.67 1.58 9.92
CA PRO A 108 -2.11 1.75 10.01
C PRO A 108 -2.49 3.23 9.89
N ALA A 109 -3.76 3.53 9.63
CA ALA A 109 -4.29 4.88 9.81
C ALA A 109 -4.29 5.26 11.30
N GLU A 110 -4.25 6.56 11.61
CA GLU A 110 -4.18 7.07 13.00
C GLU A 110 -5.30 6.50 13.88
N ARG A 111 -6.53 6.45 13.36
CA ARG A 111 -7.70 5.89 14.05
C ARG A 111 -7.59 4.40 14.40
N HIS A 112 -6.56 3.69 13.92
CA HIS A 112 -6.37 2.27 14.15
C HIS A 112 -5.09 1.93 14.94
N TYR A 113 -4.34 2.92 15.46
CA TYR A 113 -3.08 2.65 16.19
C TYR A 113 -3.24 1.69 17.37
N HIS A 114 -4.41 1.72 18.02
CA HIS A 114 -4.71 0.93 19.21
C HIS A 114 -5.73 -0.19 18.98
N LEU A 115 -6.15 -0.43 17.72
CA LEU A 115 -7.29 -1.30 17.40
C LEU A 115 -7.12 -2.72 17.94
N TYR A 116 -5.89 -3.21 18.04
CA TYR A 116 -5.57 -4.59 18.42
C TYR A 116 -4.59 -4.69 19.59
N ASP A 117 -4.50 -3.67 20.44
CA ASP A 117 -3.54 -3.64 21.54
C ASP A 117 -3.80 -4.71 22.59
N ASN A 118 -5.06 -5.09 22.75
CA ASN A 118 -5.52 -6.06 23.73
C ASN A 118 -6.12 -7.30 23.05
N VAL A 119 -5.61 -7.66 21.87
CA VAL A 119 -6.10 -8.81 21.10
C VAL A 119 -5.00 -9.84 20.93
N ASP A 120 -5.26 -11.03 21.47
CA ASP A 120 -4.44 -12.21 21.24
C ASP A 120 -4.92 -12.93 19.97
N PHE A 121 -4.11 -12.87 18.92
CA PHE A 121 -4.40 -13.61 17.69
C PHE A 121 -3.92 -15.07 17.81
N PRO A 122 -4.72 -16.05 17.35
CA PRO A 122 -4.29 -17.44 17.35
C PRO A 122 -3.09 -17.62 16.42
N VAL A 123 -2.05 -18.28 16.92
CA VAL A 123 -0.90 -18.67 16.10
C VAL A 123 -1.33 -19.83 15.20
N PRO A 124 -1.15 -19.75 13.86
CA PRO A 124 -1.48 -20.85 12.98
C PRO A 124 -0.72 -22.14 13.35
N ALA A 125 -1.35 -23.31 13.20
CA ALA A 125 -0.76 -24.61 13.56
C ALA A 125 0.58 -24.89 12.85
N ASN A 126 0.82 -24.27 11.71
CA ASN A 126 2.04 -24.38 10.91
C ASN A 126 2.95 -23.15 11.01
N TYR A 127 2.85 -22.34 12.07
CA TYR A 127 3.71 -21.16 12.23
C TYR A 127 5.20 -21.52 12.31
N PHE A 128 5.53 -22.63 12.99
CA PHE A 128 6.90 -23.15 13.12
C PHE A 128 7.24 -24.26 12.11
N ASP A 129 6.60 -24.22 10.94
CA ASP A 129 6.81 -25.19 9.87
C ASP A 129 8.27 -25.25 9.41
N ASN A 130 8.83 -26.46 9.32
CA ASN A 130 10.19 -26.71 8.85
C ASN A 130 10.27 -26.87 7.32
N TYR A 131 9.10 -26.84 6.66
CA TYR A 131 8.94 -26.95 5.21
C TYR A 131 9.47 -28.27 4.63
N GLU A 132 9.49 -29.36 5.39
CA GLU A 132 9.93 -30.66 4.92
C GLU A 132 9.16 -31.08 3.65
N GLY A 133 9.89 -31.60 2.65
CA GLY A 133 9.35 -31.94 1.33
C GLY A 133 8.96 -30.74 0.44
N ARG A 134 9.01 -29.48 0.92
CA ARG A 134 8.56 -28.29 0.18
C ARG A 134 9.68 -27.28 -0.08
N LYS A 135 10.58 -27.62 -1.01
CA LYS A 135 11.76 -26.79 -1.39
C LYS A 135 11.43 -25.35 -1.79
N ALA A 136 10.29 -25.10 -2.45
CA ALA A 136 9.89 -23.75 -2.82
C ALA A 136 9.48 -22.93 -1.59
N ALA A 137 8.74 -23.53 -0.66
CA ALA A 137 8.34 -22.89 0.60
C ALA A 137 9.55 -22.56 1.47
N GLN A 138 10.60 -23.40 1.47
CA GLN A 138 11.87 -23.11 2.18
C GLN A 138 12.55 -21.81 1.73
N LYS A 139 12.28 -21.34 0.50
CA LYS A 139 12.85 -20.11 -0.06
C LYS A 139 11.97 -18.88 0.17
N GLN A 140 10.85 -19.04 0.86
CA GLN A 140 9.94 -17.93 1.15
C GLN A 140 10.66 -16.83 1.92
N LYS A 141 10.15 -15.61 1.74
CA LYS A 141 10.51 -14.41 2.49
C LYS A 141 9.27 -13.87 3.16
N MET A 142 9.47 -13.07 4.21
CA MET A 142 8.44 -12.52 5.12
C MET A 142 8.19 -13.37 6.38
N ASN A 143 9.15 -14.20 6.80
CA ASN A 143 9.10 -14.78 8.13
C ASN A 143 9.28 -13.69 9.21
N ILE A 144 8.49 -13.77 10.30
CA ILE A 144 8.53 -12.80 11.40
C ILE A 144 9.93 -12.73 12.03
N TYR A 145 10.53 -13.88 12.33
CA TYR A 145 11.82 -13.92 13.03
C TYR A 145 13.01 -13.58 12.11
N ARG A 146 12.94 -13.94 10.82
CA ARG A 146 14.11 -13.87 9.91
C ARG A 146 14.11 -12.67 8.97
N ASP A 147 12.93 -12.20 8.54
CA ASP A 147 12.82 -11.24 7.45
C ASP A 147 12.16 -9.92 7.85
N MET A 148 11.56 -9.81 9.04
CA MET A 148 11.07 -8.53 9.56
C MET A 148 12.23 -7.66 10.04
N TYR A 149 12.02 -6.36 9.92
CA TYR A 149 12.90 -5.29 10.35
C TYR A 149 12.22 -4.57 11.52
N GLU A 150 12.91 -4.43 12.64
CA GLU A 150 12.28 -4.00 13.90
C GLU A 150 11.58 -2.64 13.80
N GLY A 151 12.19 -1.64 13.16
CA GLY A 151 11.58 -0.33 13.00
C GLY A 151 10.65 -0.23 11.81
N HIS A 152 11.00 -0.85 10.68
CA HIS A 152 10.17 -0.79 9.48
C HIS A 152 8.81 -1.45 9.71
N ASP A 153 8.81 -2.66 10.28
CA ASP A 153 7.64 -3.51 10.42
C ASP A 153 7.00 -3.45 11.80
N LEU A 154 7.82 -3.48 12.85
CA LEU A 154 7.36 -3.55 14.25
C LEU A 154 7.32 -2.18 14.93
N LYS A 155 7.81 -1.12 14.24
CA LYS A 155 7.80 0.28 14.71
C LYS A 155 8.63 0.49 15.97
N MET A 156 9.59 -0.40 16.21
CA MET A 156 10.48 -0.31 17.36
C MET A 156 11.50 0.81 17.19
N ASN A 157 11.79 1.49 18.29
CA ASN A 157 12.76 2.59 18.33
C ASN A 157 14.14 2.09 18.80
N VAL A 158 15.19 2.87 18.52
CA VAL A 158 16.58 2.50 18.84
C VAL A 158 16.86 2.49 20.35
N ALA A 159 16.10 3.25 21.14
CA ALA A 159 16.24 3.35 22.58
C ALA A 159 14.98 3.97 23.21
N LYS A 160 14.84 3.80 24.53
CA LYS A 160 13.81 4.44 25.34
C LYS A 160 13.82 5.96 25.13
N GLY A 161 12.65 6.53 24.84
CA GLY A 161 12.47 7.96 24.59
C GLY A 161 12.94 8.47 23.22
N SER A 162 13.45 7.59 22.34
CA SER A 162 13.84 7.96 20.97
C SER A 162 12.66 7.87 20.00
N ASP A 163 12.64 8.76 18.99
CA ASP A 163 11.76 8.68 17.79
C ASP A 163 12.47 8.09 16.58
N SER A 164 13.72 7.64 16.74
CA SER A 164 14.44 6.99 15.65
C SER A 164 14.08 5.52 15.60
N LEU A 165 13.52 5.08 14.47
CA LEU A 165 13.23 3.68 14.18
C LEU A 165 14.51 2.84 14.13
N ARG A 166 14.47 1.64 14.72
CA ARG A 166 15.55 0.64 14.66
C ARG A 166 15.58 -0.05 13.30
N PHE A 167 16.74 -0.26 12.68
CA PHE A 167 16.90 -1.01 11.42
C PHE A 167 15.77 -0.83 10.37
N ASP A 168 15.56 0.38 9.86
CA ASP A 168 14.63 0.63 8.73
C ASP A 168 15.42 0.86 7.43
N PRO A 169 15.36 -0.06 6.44
CA PRO A 169 16.01 0.14 5.15
C PRO A 169 15.28 1.14 4.24
N TRP A 170 14.01 1.48 4.52
CA TRP A 170 13.20 2.39 3.72
C TRP A 170 12.81 3.66 4.47
N LYS A 171 13.82 4.34 5.03
CA LYS A 171 13.70 5.61 5.77
C LYS A 171 13.04 6.78 5.02
N HIS A 172 12.69 6.61 3.75
CA HIS A 172 11.93 7.63 3.04
C HIS A 172 10.43 7.54 3.37
N LEU A 173 9.93 6.38 3.82
CA LEU A 173 8.51 6.16 4.11
C LEU A 173 8.05 6.89 5.38
N ASN A 174 8.85 6.87 6.45
CA ASN A 174 8.52 7.65 7.65
C ASN A 174 8.66 9.16 7.42
N ARG A 175 9.57 9.59 6.54
CA ARG A 175 9.73 10.99 6.11
C ARG A 175 8.59 11.50 5.22
N ARG A 176 7.62 10.65 4.87
CA ARG A 176 6.40 11.10 4.17
C ARG A 176 5.47 11.86 5.10
N MET A 177 5.39 11.45 6.36
CA MET A 177 4.54 12.11 7.35
C MET A 177 5.00 13.55 7.59
N THR A 178 4.07 14.45 7.85
CA THR A 178 4.39 15.77 8.39
C THR A 178 4.98 15.63 9.81
N PRO A 179 5.68 16.64 10.33
CA PRO A 179 6.17 16.62 11.71
C PRO A 179 5.08 16.30 12.74
N GLU A 180 3.87 16.80 12.54
CA GLU A 180 2.72 16.58 13.43
C GLU A 180 2.18 15.16 13.33
N GLN A 181 2.05 14.62 12.11
CA GLN A 181 1.68 13.22 11.90
C GLN A 181 2.71 12.27 12.52
N TRP A 182 4.00 12.56 12.32
CA TRP A 182 5.10 11.77 12.89
C TRP A 182 5.11 11.84 14.42
N LYS A 183 4.87 13.02 15.00
CA LYS A 183 4.74 13.18 16.45
C LYS A 183 3.58 12.33 16.98
N ARG A 184 2.38 12.44 16.40
CA ARG A 184 1.22 11.63 16.82
C ARG A 184 1.51 10.15 16.70
N PHE A 185 2.10 9.70 15.61
CA PHE A 185 2.54 8.31 15.45
C PHE A 185 3.42 7.88 16.62
N ASN A 186 4.52 8.60 16.89
CA ASN A 186 5.43 8.21 17.98
C ASN A 186 4.79 8.27 19.37
N ASP A 187 3.95 9.26 19.64
CA ASP A 187 3.24 9.37 20.92
C ASP A 187 2.36 8.14 21.17
N ASN A 188 1.69 7.60 20.15
CA ASN A 188 0.82 6.42 20.26
C ASN A 188 1.60 5.10 20.39
N TYR A 189 2.85 5.02 19.89
CA TYR A 189 3.69 3.83 20.02
C TYR A 189 4.70 3.92 21.19
N ARG A 190 4.84 5.08 21.83
CA ARG A 190 5.89 5.37 22.84
C ARG A 190 5.91 4.38 23.98
N GLU A 191 4.75 4.13 24.58
CA GLU A 191 4.64 3.30 25.78
C GLU A 191 5.16 1.89 25.49
N LYS A 192 4.65 1.26 24.43
CA LYS A 192 5.08 -0.07 23.98
C LYS A 192 6.58 -0.10 23.66
N ASN A 193 7.06 0.87 22.91
CA ASN A 193 8.49 0.96 22.54
C ASN A 193 9.41 1.14 23.75
N ASN A 194 8.94 1.78 24.83
CA ASN A 194 9.69 1.98 26.06
C ASN A 194 9.60 0.80 27.05
N SER A 195 8.66 -0.13 26.83
CA SER A 195 8.47 -1.33 27.66
C SER A 195 9.34 -2.53 27.25
N LEU A 196 9.99 -2.45 26.09
CA LEU A 196 10.90 -3.44 25.51
C LEU A 196 12.34 -3.17 25.94
#